data_AF-A0A2R8BFN1-F1
#
_entry.id   AF-A0A2R8BFN1-F1
#
_cell.length_a   1.000
_cell.length_b   1.000
_cell.length_c   1.000
_cell.angle_alpha   90.00
_cell.angle_beta   90.00
_cell.angle_gamma   90.00
#
_symmetry.space_group_name_H-M   'P 1'
#
loop_
_entity.id
_entity.type
_entity.pdbx_description
1 polymer ?
#
loop_
_entity_poly.entity_id
_entity_poly.type
_entity_poly.pdbx_seq_one_letter_code
_entity_poly.pdbx_strand_id
1 'polypeptide(L)' 'MDASYIIVILALVTMLALIVFALASKAKLERRMDDPNSKKSTLAADKSSSGSPADV' A
#
# COMPACT_ATOMS: atom_id res chain seq x y z
N MET A 1 -6.68 36.28 -4.05
CA MET A 1 -6.79 34.83 -3.80
C MET A 1 -7.96 34.64 -2.88
N ASP A 2 -9.00 33.95 -3.36
CA ASP A 2 -10.22 33.68 -2.59
C ASP A 2 -10.03 32.41 -1.74
N ALA A 3 -10.76 32.26 -0.64
CA ALA A 3 -10.68 31.08 0.23
C ALA A 3 -10.96 29.78 -0.54
N SER A 4 -11.87 29.84 -1.51
CA SER A 4 -12.18 28.73 -2.42
C SER A 4 -10.96 28.26 -3.21
N TYR A 5 -10.08 29.17 -3.62
CA TYR A 5 -8.88 28.81 -4.37
C TYR A 5 -7.88 28.02 -3.51
N ILE A 6 -7.70 28.42 -2.26
CA ILE A 6 -6.84 27.71 -1.29
C ILE A 6 -7.38 26.31 -1.01
N ILE A 7 -8.70 26.18 -0.86
CA ILE A 7 -9.37 24.88 -0.62
C ILE A 7 -9.12 23.92 -1.80
N VAL A 8 -9.27 24.39 -3.04
CA VAL A 8 -9.04 23.55 -4.23
C VAL A 8 -7.58 23.11 -4.31
N ILE A 9 -6.62 24.00 -4.07
CA ILE A 9 -5.19 23.64 -4.06
C ILE A 9 -4.91 22.59 -2.99
N LEU A 10 -5.41 22.78 -1.76
CA LEU A 10 -5.23 21.81 -0.69
C LEU A 10 -5.82 20.45 -1.06
N ALA A 11 -7.01 20.41 -1.64
CA ALA A 11 -7.64 19.17 -2.09
C ALA A 11 -6.77 18.44 -3.14
N LEU A 12 -6.23 19.17 -4.12
CA LEU A 12 -5.36 18.60 -5.14
C LEU A 12 -4.04 18.08 -4.56
N VAL A 13 -3.43 18.80 -3.62
CA VAL A 13 -2.20 18.37 -2.93
C VAL A 13 -2.47 17.13 -2.08
N THR A 14 -3.57 17.08 -1.34
CA THR A 14 -3.97 15.91 -0.56
C THR A 14 -4.23 14.69 -1.46
N MET A 15 -4.92 14.89 -2.58
CA MET A 15 -5.16 13.83 -3.56
C MET A 15 -3.83 13.31 -4.15
N LEU A 16 -2.92 14.22 -4.52
CA LEU A 16 -1.60 13.85 -5.02
C LEU A 16 -0.80 13.04 -3.98
N ALA A 17 -0.82 13.46 -2.72
CA ALA A 17 -0.17 12.74 -1.63
C ALA A 17 -0.72 11.32 -1.46
N LEU A 18 -2.04 11.14 -1.56
CA LEU A 18 -2.67 9.82 -1.52
C LEU A 18 -2.27 8.94 -2.70
N ILE A 19 -2.18 9.51 -3.91
CA ILE A 19 -1.74 8.76 -5.10
C ILE A 19 -0.30 8.29 -4.93
N VAL A 20 0.61 9.17 -4.48
CA VAL A 20 2.01 8.81 -4.24
C VAL A 20 2.12 7.73 -3.16
N PHE A 21 1.36 7.86 -2.07
CA PHE A 21 1.31 6.86 -1.02
C PHE A 21 0.81 5.49 -1.52
N ALA A 22 -0.24 5.48 -2.34
CA ALA A 22 -0.77 4.27 -2.94
C ALA A 22 0.25 3.57 -3.84
N LEU A 23 0.96 4.33 -4.69
CA LEU A 23 2.01 3.80 -5.56
C LEU A 23 3.19 3.23 -4.74
N ALA A 24 3.64 3.95 -3.71
CA ALA A 24 4.72 3.48 -2.83
C ALA A 24 4.33 2.20 -2.06
N SER A 25 3.08 2.14 -1.58
CA SER A 25 2.53 0.96 -0.91
C SER A 25 2.47 -0.24 -1.85
N LYS A 26 2.00 -0.03 -3.09
CA LYS A 26 1.98 -1.06 -4.14
C LYS A 26 3.38 -1.60 -4.44
N ALA A 27 4.35 -0.70 -4.66
CA ALA A 27 5.73 -1.10 -4.92
C ALA A 27 6.35 -1.87 -3.74
N LYS A 28 6.00 -1.51 -2.49
CA LYS A 28 6.41 -2.26 -1.30
C LYS A 28 5.79 -3.65 -1.24
N LEU A 29 4.53 -3.79 -1.67
CA LEU A 29 3.84 -5.08 -1.72
C LEU A 29 4.43 -5.99 -2.80
N GLU A 30 4.66 -5.48 -4.01
CA GLU A 30 5.28 -6.23 -5.11
C GLU A 30 6.66 -6.78 -4.70
N ARG A 31 7.50 -5.94 -4.08
CA ARG A 31 8.79 -6.37 -3.52
C ARG A 31 8.66 -7.49 -2.47
N ARG A 32 7.57 -7.53 -1.69
CA ARG A 32 7.31 -8.59 -0.72
C ARG A 32 6.73 -9.86 -1.34
N MET A 33 6.09 -9.74 -2.50
CA MET A 33 5.60 -10.89 -3.27
C MET A 33 6.77 -11.62 -3.95
N ASP A 34 7.74 -10.86 -4.45
CA ASP A 34 8.92 -11.41 -5.15
C ASP A 34 10.03 -11.89 -4.20
N ASP A 35 9.92 -11.63 -2.89
CA ASP A 35 10.90 -12.08 -1.88
C ASP A 35 10.63 -13.55 -1.48
N PRO A 36 11.52 -14.50 -1.83
CA PRO A 36 11.33 -15.91 -1.51
C PRO A 36 11.45 -16.24 -0.01
N ASN A 37 11.98 -15.32 0.82
CA ASN A 37 12.07 -15.48 2.28
C ASN A 37 10.97 -14.73 3.05
N SER A 38 10.06 -14.06 2.34
CA SER A 38 8.91 -13.37 2.93
C SER A 38 7.95 -14.37 3.59
N LYS A 39 7.55 -14.10 4.86
CA LYS A 39 6.49 -14.87 5.52
C LYS A 39 5.18 -14.65 4.75
N LYS A 40 4.80 -15.63 3.92
CA LYS A 40 3.57 -15.58 3.13
C LYS A 40 2.34 -15.36 4.02
N SER A 41 1.42 -14.50 3.55
CA SER A 41 0.14 -14.24 4.21
C SER A 41 -0.65 -15.55 4.41
N THR A 42 -1.37 -15.67 5.54
CA THR A 42 -2.29 -16.79 5.82
C THR A 42 -3.40 -16.97 4.79
N LEU A 43 -3.73 -15.90 4.04
CA LEU A 43 -4.70 -15.91 2.94
C LEU A 43 -4.07 -16.09 1.54
N ALA A 44 -2.74 -16.20 1.43
CA ALA A 44 -2.10 -16.40 0.13
C ALA A 44 -2.44 -17.79 -0.43
N ALA A 45 -2.88 -17.86 -1.70
CA ALA A 45 -3.31 -19.10 -2.36
C ALA A 45 -2.24 -20.21 -2.33
N ASP A 46 -0.96 -19.81 -2.34
CA ASP A 46 0.18 -20.74 -2.40
C ASP A 46 0.74 -21.09 -1.02
N LYS A 47 0.09 -20.67 0.07
CA LYS A 47 0.57 -20.98 1.42
C LYS A 47 0.01 -22.33 1.87
N SER A 48 0.91 -23.23 2.29
CA SER A 48 0.53 -24.48 2.95
C SER A 48 -0.30 -24.20 4.21
N SER A 49 -1.43 -24.90 4.36
CA SER A 49 -2.30 -24.83 5.54
C SER A 49 -1.59 -25.20 6.86
N SER A 50 -0.42 -25.85 6.80
CA SER A 50 0.38 -26.21 7.97
C SER A 50 1.48 -25.20 8.35
N GLY A 51 1.63 -24.10 7.60
CA GLY A 51 2.66 -23.09 7.84
C GLY A 51 2.28 -22.11 8.95
N SER A 52 3.25 -21.69 9.76
CA SER A 52 3.07 -20.69 10.82
C SER A 52 2.41 -19.41 10.26
N PRO A 53 1.40 -18.83 10.94
CA PRO A 53 0.75 -17.60 10.50
C PRO A 53 1.77 -16.48 10.25
N ALA A 54 1.55 -15.71 9.17
CA ALA A 54 2.18 -14.39 9.13
C ALA A 54 1.44 -13.58 10.20
N ASP A 55 2.19 -13.04 11.16
CA ASP A 55 1.64 -12.21 12.24
C ASP A 55 0.83 -11.08 11.60
N VAL A 56 -0.43 -11.00 11.99
CA VAL A 56 -1.41 -10.00 11.52
C VAL A 56 -1.22 -8.69 12.25
#